data_AF-A0A3Q7J065-F1
#
_entry.id   AF-A0A3Q7J065-F1
#
_cell.length_a   1.000
_cell.length_b   1.000
_cell.length_c   1.000
_cell.angle_alpha   90.00
_cell.angle_beta   90.00
_cell.angle_gamma   90.00
#
_symmetry.space_group_name_H-M   'P 1'
#
loop_
_entity.id
_entity.type
_entity.pdbx_description
1 polymer ?
#
loop_
_entity_poly.entity_id
_entity_poly.type
_entity_poly.pdbx_seq_one_letter_code
_entity_poly.pdbx_strand_id
1 'polypeptide(L)'
;MLFLRFGVFHKYLSNTNVFEHSKKYYSIAENHIPQEINIRTLETLGNWTINGDWTRSFTAHPKNFLTNRDTGELVIMGTYPLKPYFELGVISVSADGKQMIHKVDLKLNRCILCHEIGVTKSHNNMSCRYNVILDFPLTMDLKRLIIGEELIKYNEDGYARIGIMPRYGDANSIKWFEVEPCYVFHLINCFEDYDEVVVRACRARRWIIPRPNESELSSDTLNETSFSKDNIESSKDLFSFFNVCEWRLNMKTSKVKMKNLTTNDHRFIMELPMINEHFIGLKNKFGYQQLINLETFSNSG
;
A
#
# COMPACT_ATOMS: atom_id res chain seq x y z
N MET A 1 20.49 0.03 -7.55
CA MET A 1 21.72 -0.42 -6.86
C MET A 1 21.83 0.30 -5.51
N LEU A 2 21.75 -0.42 -4.37
CA LEU A 2 21.99 0.18 -3.05
C LEU A 2 23.49 0.38 -2.87
N PHE A 3 23.96 1.62 -2.84
CA PHE A 3 25.35 1.92 -2.52
C PHE A 3 25.54 1.97 -1.00
N LEU A 4 26.42 1.09 -0.49
CA LEU A 4 27.08 1.30 0.81
C LEU A 4 27.96 2.55 0.68
N ARG A 5 27.64 3.60 1.43
CA ARG A 5 28.58 4.71 1.67
C ARG A 5 28.79 4.81 3.18
N PHE A 6 30.05 4.68 3.60
CA PHE A 6 30.50 4.82 4.99
C PHE A 6 30.04 3.74 5.99
N GLY A 7 29.82 2.49 5.55
CA GLY A 7 29.51 1.40 6.48
C GLY A 7 28.13 1.48 7.14
N VAL A 8 27.29 2.41 6.71
CA VAL A 8 25.89 2.55 7.14
C VAL A 8 25.00 2.06 5.99
N PHE A 9 24.13 1.09 6.26
CA PHE A 9 23.15 0.55 5.30
C PHE A 9 22.05 1.54 4.91
N HIS A 10 22.06 2.74 5.46
CA HIS A 10 20.94 3.67 5.42
C HIS A 10 21.36 5.01 4.83
N LYS A 11 20.96 5.23 3.57
CA LYS A 11 20.52 6.57 3.19
C LYS A 11 19.18 6.77 3.91
N TYR A 12 19.06 7.83 4.71
CA TYR A 12 17.75 8.26 5.20
C TYR A 12 16.90 8.61 3.97
N LEU A 13 16.03 7.69 3.58
CA LEU A 13 15.11 7.85 2.45
C LEU A 13 13.78 8.32 3.00
N SER A 14 13.28 9.39 2.42
CA SER A 14 12.07 10.06 2.87
C SER A 14 11.42 10.81 1.71
N ASN A 15 11.11 10.08 0.63
CA ASN A 15 10.78 10.62 -0.68
C ASN A 15 9.44 10.11 -1.24
N THR A 16 8.63 9.40 -0.45
CA THR A 16 7.37 8.81 -0.93
C THR A 16 6.17 9.67 -0.56
N ASN A 17 6.09 10.17 0.68
CA ASN A 17 4.96 10.98 1.12
C ASN A 17 5.36 12.00 2.20
N VAL A 18 4.53 13.03 2.36
CA VAL A 18 4.54 13.96 3.50
C VAL A 18 3.13 13.99 4.09
N PHE A 19 2.99 13.72 5.38
CA PHE A 19 1.68 13.70 6.04
C PHE A 19 1.69 14.47 7.36
N GLU A 20 0.49 14.89 7.80
CA GLU A 20 0.29 15.53 9.09
C GLU A 20 -0.26 14.52 10.12
N HIS A 21 0.31 14.54 11.32
CA HIS A 21 -0.27 13.92 12.51
C HIS A 21 0.02 14.78 13.73
N SER A 22 -0.97 14.97 14.61
CA SER A 22 -0.81 15.78 15.82
C SER A 22 -0.23 17.20 15.56
N LYS A 23 -0.68 17.85 14.48
CA LYS A 23 -0.23 19.20 14.04
C LYS A 23 1.27 19.29 13.72
N LYS A 24 1.91 18.14 13.48
CA LYS A 24 3.30 17.98 13.06
C LYS A 24 3.33 17.30 11.70
N TYR A 25 4.39 17.57 10.96
CA TYR A 25 4.55 17.07 9.59
C TYR A 25 5.68 16.08 9.54
N TYR A 26 5.46 15.00 8.79
CA TYR A 26 6.41 13.91 8.69
C TYR A 26 6.64 13.58 7.23
N SER A 27 7.91 13.48 6.84
CA SER A 27 8.29 12.93 5.55
C SER A 27 8.63 11.45 5.71
N ILE A 28 8.28 10.62 4.73
CA ILE A 28 8.41 9.17 4.83
C ILE A 28 8.76 8.50 3.50
N ALA A 29 9.46 7.37 3.58
CA ALA A 29 9.57 6.35 2.56
C ALA A 29 9.28 4.96 3.17
N GLU A 30 8.72 4.08 2.37
CA GLU A 30 8.08 2.82 2.76
C GLU A 30 8.96 1.80 3.50
N ASN A 31 10.27 2.02 3.49
CA ASN A 31 11.29 1.17 4.12
C ASN A 31 12.06 1.86 5.24
N HIS A 32 11.60 3.02 5.73
CA HIS A 32 12.29 3.79 6.76
C HIS A 32 11.36 4.24 7.89
N ILE A 33 11.95 4.70 9.00
CA ILE A 33 11.25 5.44 10.05
C ILE A 33 10.96 6.86 9.53
N PRO A 34 9.77 7.45 9.78
CA PRO A 34 9.43 8.80 9.34
C PRO A 34 10.34 9.85 9.99
N GLN A 35 10.50 10.98 9.33
CA GLN A 35 11.26 12.12 9.86
C GLN A 35 10.33 13.29 10.11
N GLU A 36 10.33 13.85 11.31
CA GLU A 36 9.60 15.07 11.61
C GLU A 36 10.27 16.23 10.86
N ILE A 37 9.47 17.03 10.15
CA ILE A 37 9.93 18.18 9.38
C ILE A 37 9.19 19.45 9.82
N ASN A 38 9.89 20.57 9.78
CA ASN A 38 9.24 21.87 9.90
C ASN A 38 8.62 22.23 8.54
N ILE A 39 7.29 22.31 8.46
CA ILE A 39 6.60 22.56 7.18
C ILE A 39 6.88 23.95 6.58
N ARG A 40 7.38 24.90 7.37
CA ARG A 40 7.70 26.26 6.90
C ARG A 40 9.14 26.39 6.45
N THR A 41 10.09 25.81 7.18
CA THR A 41 11.53 25.92 6.89
C THR A 41 12.07 24.74 6.09
N LEU A 42 11.32 23.63 6.03
CA LEU A 42 11.72 22.33 5.46
C LEU A 42 12.91 21.68 6.17
N GLU A 43 13.29 22.18 7.34
CA GLU A 43 14.32 21.57 8.17
C GLU A 43 13.85 20.22 8.72
N THR A 44 14.73 19.23 8.69
CA THR A 44 14.51 17.93 9.33
C THR A 44 14.79 18.03 10.82
N LEU A 45 13.78 17.75 11.65
CA LEU A 45 13.85 17.85 13.12
C LEU A 45 14.30 16.55 13.78
N GLY A 46 14.20 15.41 13.07
CA GLY A 46 14.72 14.11 13.51
C GLY A 46 13.79 12.95 13.20
N ASN A 47 14.22 11.73 13.51
CA ASN A 47 13.40 10.53 13.29
C ASN A 47 12.25 10.46 14.32
N TRP A 48 11.06 10.13 13.86
CA TRP A 48 9.87 9.94 14.69
C TRP A 48 9.73 8.47 15.10
N THR A 49 10.30 8.14 16.26
CA THR A 49 10.33 6.76 16.81
C THR A 49 9.17 6.43 17.75
N ILE A 50 8.23 7.38 17.92
CA ILE A 50 7.05 7.23 18.81
C ILE A 50 7.49 6.78 20.20
N ASN A 51 8.33 7.59 20.85
CA ASN A 51 8.94 7.30 22.17
C ASN A 51 9.73 5.97 22.26
N GLY A 52 10.15 5.42 21.11
CA GLY A 52 10.85 4.13 21.03
C GLY A 52 9.91 2.93 20.80
N ASP A 53 8.59 3.14 20.82
CA ASP A 53 7.61 2.07 20.59
C ASP A 53 7.59 1.59 19.13
N TRP A 54 8.11 2.40 18.20
CA TRP A 54 8.26 2.04 16.78
C TRP A 54 9.70 2.09 16.31
N THR A 55 10.19 0.96 15.81
CA THR A 55 11.59 0.77 15.38
C THR A 55 11.70 0.11 14.00
N ARG A 56 10.59 0.07 13.23
CA ARG A 56 10.52 -0.58 11.93
C ARG A 56 10.32 0.40 10.79
N SER A 57 10.35 -0.12 9.56
CA SER A 57 9.76 0.54 8.41
C SER A 57 8.34 1.01 8.72
N PHE A 58 7.96 2.10 8.09
CA PHE A 58 6.67 2.74 8.31
C PHE A 58 6.03 2.96 6.94
N THR A 59 4.78 2.57 6.78
CA THR A 59 4.05 2.74 5.51
C THR A 59 4.09 4.20 5.06
N ALA A 60 4.31 4.43 3.77
CA ALA A 60 4.19 5.77 3.21
C ALA A 60 2.73 6.25 3.13
N HIS A 61 1.75 5.36 3.38
CA HIS A 61 0.32 5.62 3.26
C HIS A 61 -0.42 5.42 4.60
N PRO A 62 0.00 6.09 5.69
CA PRO A 62 -0.68 5.95 6.96
C PRO A 62 -2.11 6.49 6.84
N LYS A 63 -3.04 5.92 7.61
CA LYS A 63 -4.45 6.31 7.56
C LYS A 63 -4.80 7.14 8.78
N ASN A 64 -4.93 8.45 8.56
CA ASN A 64 -5.32 9.40 9.58
C ASN A 64 -6.85 9.35 9.79
N PHE A 65 -7.23 9.23 11.05
CA PHE A 65 -8.60 9.21 11.52
C PHE A 65 -8.81 10.36 12.50
N LEU A 66 -9.16 11.54 11.99
CA LEU A 66 -9.56 12.66 12.84
C LEU A 66 -11.04 12.56 13.20
N THR A 67 -11.34 12.54 14.50
CA THR A 67 -12.71 12.71 15.03
C THR A 67 -13.03 14.17 15.30
N ASN A 68 -12.03 14.95 15.73
CA ASN A 68 -12.07 16.42 15.77
C ASN A 68 -10.64 16.98 15.63
N ARG A 69 -10.45 18.29 15.86
CA ARG A 69 -9.13 18.95 15.71
C ARG A 69 -8.05 18.44 16.67
N ASP A 70 -8.44 17.84 17.80
CA ASP A 70 -7.54 17.46 18.90
C ASP A 70 -7.67 15.99 19.31
N THR A 71 -8.51 15.22 18.62
CA THR A 71 -8.73 13.79 18.87
C THR A 71 -8.76 13.03 17.54
N GLY A 72 -8.13 11.88 17.55
CA GLY A 72 -8.00 11.05 16.38
C GLY A 72 -6.93 9.99 16.57
N GLU A 73 -6.73 9.22 15.52
CA GLU A 73 -5.81 8.09 15.49
C GLU A 73 -5.08 8.06 14.14
N LEU A 74 -3.85 7.57 14.13
CA LEU A 74 -3.11 7.26 12.92
C LEU A 74 -2.85 5.76 12.88
N VAL A 75 -3.39 5.11 11.86
CA VAL A 75 -3.15 3.69 11.62
C VAL A 75 -1.95 3.54 10.70
N ILE A 76 -1.03 2.67 11.12
CA ILE A 76 0.27 2.48 10.47
C ILE A 76 0.53 0.98 10.31
N MET A 77 1.46 0.65 9.41
CA MET A 77 2.04 -0.68 9.33
C MET A 77 3.52 -0.60 9.02
N GLY A 78 4.23 -1.68 9.32
CA GLY A 78 5.62 -1.87 8.94
C GLY A 78 5.87 -3.32 8.53
N THR A 79 6.59 -3.51 7.43
CA THR A 79 7.01 -4.84 6.96
C THR A 79 8.52 -4.97 7.03
N TYR A 80 9.01 -6.12 7.49
CA TYR A 80 10.43 -6.36 7.65
C TYR A 80 10.76 -7.78 7.17
N PRO A 81 11.87 -8.01 6.44
CA PRO A 81 12.14 -9.32 5.85
C PRO A 81 12.65 -10.37 6.86
N LEU A 82 12.57 -10.06 8.16
CA LEU A 82 12.73 -10.99 9.29
C LEU A 82 11.52 -10.87 10.22
N LYS A 83 11.22 -11.94 10.96
CA LYS A 83 10.10 -11.94 11.91
C LYS A 83 10.29 -10.86 13.00
N PRO A 84 9.19 -10.22 13.45
CA PRO A 84 7.85 -10.24 12.87
C PRO A 84 7.81 -9.56 11.49
N TYR A 85 7.17 -10.25 10.54
CA TYR A 85 7.17 -9.84 9.13
C TYR A 85 6.26 -8.65 8.84
N PHE A 86 5.22 -8.48 9.67
CA PHE A 86 4.23 -7.40 9.56
C PHE A 86 3.82 -6.99 10.98
N GLU A 87 4.05 -5.72 11.31
CA GLU A 87 3.48 -5.10 12.51
C GLU A 87 2.47 -4.03 12.11
N LEU A 88 1.36 -3.97 12.83
CA LEU A 88 0.37 -2.91 12.77
C LEU A 88 0.50 -2.02 14.00
N GLY A 89 0.33 -0.72 13.83
CA GLY A 89 0.31 0.25 14.91
C GLY A 89 -0.88 1.19 14.82
N VAL A 90 -1.33 1.69 15.97
CA VAL A 90 -2.29 2.79 16.09
C VAL A 90 -1.72 3.81 17.05
N ILE A 91 -1.58 5.05 16.59
CA ILE A 91 -1.02 6.17 17.35
C ILE A 91 -2.14 7.15 17.62
N SER A 92 -2.32 7.60 18.86
CA SER A 92 -3.31 8.64 19.15
C SER A 92 -2.83 10.03 18.70
N VAL A 93 -3.78 10.89 18.39
CA VAL A 93 -3.53 12.34 18.40
C VAL A 93 -3.25 12.76 19.83
N SER A 94 -2.09 13.34 20.06
CA SER A 94 -1.58 13.74 21.37
C SER A 94 -0.72 14.99 21.24
N ALA A 95 -0.45 15.71 22.33
CA ALA A 95 0.30 16.96 22.27
C ALA A 95 1.72 16.79 21.68
N ASP A 96 2.37 15.65 21.93
CA ASP A 96 3.69 15.33 21.37
C ASP A 96 3.62 14.50 20.08
N GLY A 97 2.46 13.91 19.79
CA GLY A 97 2.22 12.98 18.69
C GLY A 97 2.96 11.65 18.87
N LYS A 98 3.25 11.19 20.09
CA LYS A 98 4.13 10.02 20.32
C LYS A 98 3.49 8.92 21.17
N GLN A 99 2.18 8.93 21.37
CA GLN A 99 1.49 7.91 22.14
C GLN A 99 1.01 6.75 21.24
N MET A 100 1.69 5.61 21.30
CA MET A 100 1.23 4.35 20.71
C MET A 100 0.12 3.75 21.59
N ILE A 101 -1.08 3.59 21.04
CA ILE A 101 -2.23 3.04 21.78
C ILE A 101 -2.52 1.58 21.43
N HIS A 102 -1.96 1.08 20.32
CA HIS A 102 -2.04 -0.33 19.95
C HIS A 102 -0.88 -0.70 19.02
N LYS A 103 -0.25 -1.84 19.26
CA LYS A 103 0.80 -2.40 18.40
C LYS A 103 0.66 -3.92 18.39
N VAL A 104 0.67 -4.52 17.21
CA VAL A 104 0.48 -5.97 17.10
C VAL A 104 1.26 -6.57 15.92
N ASP A 105 1.92 -7.70 16.17
CA ASP A 105 2.47 -8.58 15.14
C ASP A 105 1.36 -9.47 14.59
N LEU A 106 1.11 -9.40 13.28
CA LEU A 106 0.05 -10.18 12.63
C LEU A 106 0.41 -11.65 12.40
N LYS A 107 1.62 -12.09 12.80
CA LYS A 107 2.09 -13.48 12.72
C LYS A 107 2.00 -14.08 11.32
N LEU A 108 2.18 -13.25 10.28
CA LEU A 108 2.24 -13.75 8.90
C LEU A 108 3.39 -14.76 8.74
N ASN A 109 3.22 -15.70 7.82
CA ASN A 109 4.21 -16.74 7.55
C ASN A 109 5.26 -16.32 6.50
N ARG A 110 5.03 -15.19 5.83
CA ARG A 110 5.90 -14.62 4.80
C ARG A 110 5.96 -13.10 4.96
N CYS A 111 7.06 -12.47 4.55
CA CYS A 111 7.11 -11.03 4.40
C CYS A 111 6.48 -10.65 3.06
N ILE A 112 5.34 -9.97 3.14
CA ILE A 112 4.68 -9.38 1.98
C ILE A 112 5.23 -7.97 1.76
N LEU A 113 5.40 -7.57 0.51
CA LEU A 113 5.55 -6.16 0.17
C LEU A 113 4.13 -5.56 0.08
N CYS A 114 3.60 -5.14 1.22
CA CYS A 114 2.33 -4.44 1.32
C CYS A 114 2.61 -2.94 1.25
N HIS A 115 2.23 -2.29 0.16
CA HIS A 115 2.43 -0.85 -0.06
C HIS A 115 1.51 -0.03 0.86
N GLU A 116 0.23 -0.41 0.89
CA GLU A 116 -0.82 0.36 1.55
C GLU A 116 -1.71 -0.50 2.45
N ILE A 117 -2.20 0.12 3.54
CA ILE A 117 -3.19 -0.44 4.45
C ILE A 117 -4.53 0.29 4.32
N GLY A 118 -5.63 -0.45 4.34
CA GLY A 118 -6.97 0.13 4.35
C GLY A 118 -7.57 0.23 5.74
N VAL A 119 -8.57 1.09 5.90
CA VAL A 119 -9.31 1.26 7.15
C VAL A 119 -10.80 1.46 6.87
N THR A 120 -11.68 1.08 7.81
CA THR A 120 -13.10 1.43 7.77
C THR A 120 -13.52 2.31 8.95
N LYS A 121 -14.53 3.14 8.74
CA LYS A 121 -15.24 3.92 9.75
C LYS A 121 -16.66 3.40 9.90
N SER A 122 -17.16 3.38 11.13
CA SER A 122 -18.59 3.20 11.41
C SER A 122 -19.39 4.38 10.86
N HIS A 123 -20.63 4.12 10.40
CA HIS A 123 -21.55 5.13 9.86
C HIS A 123 -21.81 6.32 10.80
N ASN A 124 -21.57 6.14 12.10
CA ASN A 124 -21.81 7.16 13.12
C ASN A 124 -20.58 8.06 13.35
N ASN A 125 -19.50 7.89 12.57
CA ASN A 125 -18.23 8.62 12.68
C ASN A 125 -17.52 8.57 14.05
N MET A 126 -18.01 7.76 14.99
CA MET A 126 -17.52 7.69 16.36
C MET A 126 -16.55 6.52 16.62
N SER A 127 -16.40 5.58 15.68
CA SER A 127 -15.38 4.53 15.80
C SER A 127 -14.92 4.03 14.44
N CYS A 128 -13.61 3.87 14.29
CA CYS A 128 -13.02 3.01 13.28
C CYS A 128 -13.27 1.55 13.63
N ARG A 129 -13.72 0.73 12.68
CA ARG A 129 -14.04 -0.67 12.99
C ARG A 129 -12.97 -1.64 12.57
N TYR A 130 -12.45 -1.49 11.35
CA TYR A 130 -11.53 -2.46 10.78
C TYR A 130 -10.24 -1.85 10.20
N ASN A 131 -9.16 -2.63 10.30
CA ASN A 131 -8.00 -2.59 9.44
C ASN A 131 -8.24 -3.56 8.27
N VAL A 132 -7.84 -3.16 7.06
CA VAL A 132 -7.90 -3.99 5.84
C VAL A 132 -6.47 -4.27 5.39
N ILE A 133 -6.07 -5.53 5.45
CA ILE A 133 -4.71 -6.01 5.17
C ILE A 133 -4.69 -6.73 3.83
N LEU A 134 -3.75 -6.38 2.95
CA LEU A 134 -3.61 -6.99 1.62
C LEU A 134 -2.44 -7.99 1.63
N ASP A 135 -2.72 -9.29 1.82
CA ASP A 135 -1.71 -10.36 1.77
C ASP A 135 -1.68 -10.97 0.36
N PHE A 136 -0.90 -10.32 -0.51
CA PHE A 136 -0.73 -10.67 -1.91
C PHE A 136 0.63 -11.31 -2.17
N PRO A 137 0.81 -12.07 -3.28
CA PRO A 137 1.97 -12.92 -3.46
C PRO A 137 3.22 -12.17 -3.97
N LEU A 138 3.31 -10.86 -3.71
CA LEU A 138 4.56 -10.11 -3.82
C LEU A 138 5.30 -10.16 -2.48
N THR A 139 6.44 -10.84 -2.45
CA THR A 139 7.10 -11.22 -1.20
C THR A 139 8.55 -10.78 -1.16
N MET A 140 9.03 -10.43 0.03
CA MET A 140 10.43 -10.16 0.33
C MET A 140 11.04 -11.36 1.07
N ASP A 141 12.15 -11.91 0.58
CA ASP A 141 12.82 -13.04 1.23
C ASP A 141 14.35 -12.91 1.14
N LEU A 142 15.00 -12.72 2.29
CA LEU A 142 16.46 -12.63 2.36
C LEU A 142 17.16 -13.91 1.89
N LYS A 143 16.51 -15.08 2.00
CA LYS A 143 17.08 -16.35 1.53
C LYS A 143 17.29 -16.34 0.03
N ARG A 144 16.44 -15.63 -0.73
CA ARG A 144 16.59 -15.48 -2.19
C ARG A 144 17.91 -14.79 -2.53
N LEU A 145 18.27 -13.72 -1.81
CA LEU A 145 19.54 -13.05 -2.00
C LEU A 145 20.75 -13.96 -1.75
N ILE A 146 20.67 -14.86 -0.76
CA ILE A 146 21.74 -15.80 -0.43
C ILE A 146 21.99 -16.78 -1.59
N ILE A 147 20.95 -17.16 -2.32
CA ILE A 147 21.03 -18.09 -3.46
C ILE A 147 21.14 -17.38 -4.82
N GLY A 148 21.35 -16.05 -4.83
CA GLY A 148 21.49 -15.27 -6.06
C GLY A 148 20.17 -14.91 -6.77
N GLU A 149 19.02 -15.13 -6.13
CA GLU A 149 17.71 -14.71 -6.60
C GLU A 149 17.34 -13.28 -6.14
N GLU A 150 16.28 -12.73 -6.70
CA GLU A 150 15.76 -11.40 -6.34
C GLU A 150 15.16 -11.37 -4.93
N LEU A 151 15.50 -10.34 -4.13
CA LEU A 151 14.93 -10.12 -2.80
C LEU A 151 13.39 -10.07 -2.85
N ILE A 152 12.85 -9.33 -3.83
CA ILE A 152 11.43 -9.10 -4.04
C ILE A 152 11.01 -9.92 -5.26
N LYS A 153 10.00 -10.78 -5.11
CA LYS A 153 9.50 -11.62 -6.19
C LYS A 153 7.99 -11.79 -6.08
N TYR A 154 7.32 -11.68 -7.22
CA TYR A 154 5.91 -12.04 -7.36
C TYR A 154 5.80 -13.53 -7.65
N ASN A 155 4.97 -14.22 -6.87
CA ASN A 155 4.69 -15.65 -7.06
C ASN A 155 3.30 -15.83 -7.68
N GLU A 156 3.24 -16.15 -8.97
CA GLU A 156 1.97 -16.30 -9.70
C GLU A 156 1.10 -17.44 -9.17
N ASP A 157 1.75 -18.52 -8.71
CA ASP A 157 1.08 -19.68 -8.09
C ASP A 157 0.82 -19.47 -6.59
N GLY A 158 1.16 -18.30 -6.06
CA GLY A 158 0.99 -17.95 -4.66
C GLY A 158 -0.45 -17.56 -4.34
N TYR A 159 -0.87 -17.81 -3.09
CA TYR A 159 -2.18 -17.37 -2.63
C TYR A 159 -2.26 -15.84 -2.48
N ALA A 160 -3.47 -15.31 -2.62
CA ALA A 160 -3.83 -13.94 -2.28
C ALA A 160 -5.07 -13.92 -1.37
N ARG A 161 -5.07 -13.03 -0.38
CA ARG A 161 -6.19 -12.87 0.53
C ARG A 161 -6.26 -11.46 1.10
N ILE A 162 -7.46 -11.03 1.43
CA ILE A 162 -7.72 -9.76 2.12
C ILE A 162 -8.14 -10.06 3.56
N GLY A 163 -7.44 -9.48 4.52
CA GLY A 163 -7.69 -9.64 5.94
C GLY A 163 -8.50 -8.48 6.50
N ILE A 164 -9.61 -8.79 7.18
CA ILE A 164 -10.41 -7.81 7.92
C ILE A 164 -10.18 -8.03 9.41
N MET A 165 -9.50 -7.09 10.05
CA MET A 165 -9.13 -7.16 11.47
C MET A 165 -9.82 -6.03 12.23
N PRO A 166 -10.49 -6.27 13.37
CA PRO A 166 -10.92 -5.20 14.27
C PRO A 166 -9.79 -4.19 14.53
N ARG A 167 -10.10 -2.89 14.67
CA ARG A 167 -9.10 -1.81 14.80
C ARG A 167 -7.98 -2.14 15.81
N TYR A 168 -8.40 -2.67 16.96
CA TYR A 168 -7.57 -3.03 18.11
C TYR A 168 -7.46 -4.55 18.33
N GLY A 169 -7.77 -5.33 17.29
CA GLY A 169 -7.69 -6.77 17.33
C GLY A 169 -6.25 -7.29 17.26
N ASP A 170 -6.12 -8.61 17.23
CA ASP A 170 -4.84 -9.31 17.06
C ASP A 170 -4.85 -10.25 15.84
N ALA A 171 -3.74 -10.98 15.65
CA ALA A 171 -3.59 -11.95 14.57
C ALA A 171 -4.71 -13.02 14.51
N ASN A 172 -5.29 -13.40 15.65
CA ASN A 172 -6.36 -14.40 15.73
C ASN A 172 -7.73 -13.81 15.40
N SER A 173 -7.88 -12.50 15.55
CA SER A 173 -9.12 -11.77 15.23
C SER A 173 -9.30 -11.46 13.74
N ILE A 174 -8.27 -11.70 12.91
CA ILE A 174 -8.33 -11.41 11.48
C ILE A 174 -9.25 -12.41 10.78
N LYS A 175 -10.28 -11.90 10.09
CA LYS A 175 -11.05 -12.69 9.14
C LYS A 175 -10.42 -12.58 7.75
N TRP A 176 -9.88 -13.69 7.26
CA TRP A 176 -9.27 -13.77 5.93
C TRP A 176 -10.28 -14.16 4.86
N PHE A 177 -10.21 -13.48 3.72
CA PHE A 177 -11.01 -13.75 2.53
C PHE A 177 -10.08 -14.05 1.36
N GLU A 178 -10.17 -15.25 0.80
CA GLU A 178 -9.38 -15.63 -0.38
C GLU A 178 -9.84 -14.85 -1.61
N VAL A 179 -8.88 -14.40 -2.42
CA VAL A 179 -9.12 -13.68 -3.67
C VAL A 179 -8.20 -14.21 -4.75
N GLU A 180 -8.52 -13.93 -6.02
CA GLU A 180 -7.61 -14.23 -7.12
C GLU A 180 -6.25 -13.52 -6.92
N PRO A 181 -5.12 -14.22 -7.18
CA PRO A 181 -3.79 -13.62 -7.19
C PRO A 181 -3.74 -12.34 -8.01
N CYS A 182 -3.26 -11.29 -7.37
CA CYS A 182 -3.08 -9.97 -7.95
C CYS A 182 -2.13 -9.16 -7.08
N TYR A 183 -1.87 -7.93 -7.50
CA TYR A 183 -1.15 -6.94 -6.72
C TYR A 183 -1.93 -5.63 -6.69
N VAL A 184 -1.81 -4.89 -5.59
CA VAL A 184 -2.36 -3.54 -5.43
C VAL A 184 -1.24 -2.68 -4.88
N PHE A 185 -0.89 -1.62 -5.61
CA PHE A 185 -0.14 -0.51 -5.02
C PHE A 185 -1.11 0.29 -4.15
N HIS A 186 -2.00 1.06 -4.80
CA HIS A 186 -2.85 1.97 -4.06
C HIS A 186 -4.30 1.52 -3.88
N LEU A 187 -4.82 1.78 -2.69
CA LEU A 187 -6.23 1.70 -2.37
C LEU A 187 -6.92 3.02 -2.72
N ILE A 188 -8.11 2.92 -3.29
CA ILE A 188 -9.00 4.09 -3.46
C ILE A 188 -9.67 4.39 -2.12
N ASN A 189 -10.32 3.38 -1.53
CA ASN A 189 -10.94 3.48 -0.21
C ASN A 189 -11.39 2.09 0.26
N CYS A 190 -11.59 1.96 1.57
CA CYS A 190 -12.31 0.83 2.17
C CYS A 190 -13.48 1.37 2.97
N PHE A 191 -14.62 0.68 3.01
CA PHE A 191 -15.77 1.11 3.81
C PHE A 191 -16.71 -0.05 4.12
N GLU A 192 -17.59 0.14 5.09
CA GLU A 192 -18.64 -0.83 5.42
C GLU A 192 -19.93 -0.55 4.64
N ASP A 193 -20.60 -1.61 4.21
CA ASP A 193 -21.90 -1.57 3.55
C ASP A 193 -22.73 -2.75 4.08
N TYR A 194 -23.51 -2.50 5.13
CA TYR A 194 -24.23 -3.52 5.90
C TYR A 194 -23.31 -4.61 6.45
N ASP A 195 -23.48 -5.85 6.00
CA ASP A 195 -22.71 -7.02 6.41
C ASP A 195 -21.42 -7.20 5.60
N GLU A 196 -21.08 -6.25 4.72
CA GLU A 196 -19.93 -6.33 3.82
C GLU A 196 -18.88 -5.27 4.16
N VAL A 197 -17.61 -5.65 4.07
CA VAL A 197 -16.51 -4.69 3.91
C VAL A 197 -16.21 -4.58 2.42
N VAL A 198 -16.25 -3.36 1.90
CA VAL A 198 -15.99 -3.03 0.51
C VAL A 198 -14.58 -2.47 0.40
N VAL A 199 -13.77 -3.04 -0.50
CA VAL A 199 -12.39 -2.64 -0.77
C VAL A 199 -12.29 -2.21 -2.23
N ARG A 200 -11.94 -0.95 -2.48
CA ARG A 200 -11.72 -0.42 -3.83
C ARG A 200 -10.25 -0.12 -4.02
N ALA A 201 -9.67 -0.58 -5.13
CA ALA A 201 -8.24 -0.50 -5.37
C ALA A 201 -7.90 -0.38 -6.85
N CYS A 202 -6.72 0.15 -7.14
CA CYS A 202 -6.06 0.01 -8.44
C CYS A 202 -5.32 -1.34 -8.46
N ARG A 203 -5.93 -2.32 -9.13
CA ARG A 203 -5.46 -3.71 -9.17
C ARG A 203 -4.62 -3.97 -10.42
N ALA A 204 -3.45 -4.55 -10.19
CA ALA A 204 -2.65 -5.21 -11.19
C ALA A 204 -2.80 -6.72 -11.17
N ARG A 205 -2.95 -7.34 -12.33
CA ARG A 205 -3.01 -8.80 -12.44
C ARG A 205 -1.64 -9.44 -12.22
N ARG A 206 -0.56 -8.75 -12.56
CA ARG A 206 0.83 -9.20 -12.40
C ARG A 206 1.70 -8.03 -11.94
N TRP A 207 2.81 -8.35 -11.28
CA TRP A 207 3.81 -7.37 -10.86
C TRP A 207 4.69 -6.94 -12.04
N ILE A 208 4.78 -5.63 -12.27
CA ILE A 208 5.82 -5.01 -13.10
C ILE A 208 6.33 -3.80 -12.32
N ILE A 209 7.44 -3.96 -11.58
CA ILE A 209 8.35 -2.82 -11.34
C ILE A 209 9.57 -3.03 -12.23
N PRO A 210 9.97 -2.02 -13.04
CA PRO A 210 11.20 -2.06 -13.83
C PRO A 210 12.44 -2.08 -12.92
N ARG A 211 13.47 -2.83 -13.33
CA ARG A 211 14.67 -3.06 -12.51
C ARG A 211 15.53 -1.79 -12.42
N PRO A 212 16.21 -1.52 -11.30
CA PRO A 212 17.03 -0.30 -11.13
C PRO A 212 18.27 -0.18 -12.03
N ASN A 213 18.58 -1.18 -12.85
CA ASN A 213 19.66 -1.10 -13.85
C ASN A 213 19.16 -0.57 -15.20
N GLU A 214 17.86 -0.30 -15.34
CA GLU A 214 17.28 0.48 -16.45
C GLU A 214 17.32 1.97 -16.11
N SER A 215 18.46 2.43 -15.58
CA SER A 215 18.75 3.84 -15.35
C SER A 215 19.16 4.49 -16.66
N GLU A 216 18.23 4.51 -17.60
CA GLU A 216 18.13 5.38 -18.77
C GLU A 216 16.88 4.89 -19.48
N LEU A 217 15.78 5.63 -19.35
CA LEU A 217 14.66 5.48 -20.26
C LEU A 217 15.11 6.04 -21.62
N SER A 218 16.05 5.36 -22.26
CA SER A 218 16.34 5.57 -23.67
C SER A 218 15.30 4.81 -24.47
N SER A 219 14.82 5.43 -25.53
CA SER A 219 13.86 4.90 -26.50
C SER A 219 14.23 3.51 -27.05
N ASP A 220 15.48 3.09 -26.87
CA ASP A 220 16.03 1.90 -27.48
C ASP A 220 15.89 0.64 -26.61
N THR A 221 15.66 0.75 -25.29
CA THR A 221 15.51 -0.45 -24.44
C THR A 221 14.13 -1.11 -24.53
N LEU A 222 13.14 -0.45 -25.13
CA LEU A 222 11.88 -1.08 -25.52
C LEU A 222 12.03 -2.04 -26.73
N ASN A 223 13.15 -1.96 -27.46
CA ASN A 223 13.43 -2.86 -28.58
C ASN A 223 14.20 -4.13 -28.17
N GLU A 224 14.79 -4.19 -26.97
CA GLU A 224 15.60 -5.34 -26.52
C GLU A 224 15.01 -6.15 -25.37
N THR A 225 13.80 -5.81 -24.88
CA THR A 225 12.87 -6.90 -24.56
C THR A 225 12.49 -7.52 -25.89
N SER A 226 13.00 -8.72 -26.17
CA SER A 226 12.69 -9.52 -27.36
C SER A 226 11.20 -9.93 -27.38
N PHE A 227 10.33 -8.94 -27.59
CA PHE A 227 9.05 -9.14 -28.21
C PHE A 227 9.32 -9.22 -29.71
N SER A 228 9.50 -10.46 -30.19
CA SER A 228 9.35 -10.74 -31.62
C SER A 228 8.08 -10.04 -32.11
N LYS A 229 8.21 -9.24 -33.17
CA LYS A 229 7.19 -8.37 -33.79
C LYS A 229 5.87 -9.06 -34.21
N ASP A 230 5.69 -10.33 -33.86
CA ASP A 230 4.57 -11.17 -34.28
C ASP A 230 3.49 -11.41 -33.20
N ASN A 231 3.62 -10.87 -31.98
CA ASN A 231 2.64 -11.11 -30.89
C ASN A 231 1.75 -9.89 -30.59
N ILE A 232 0.83 -9.59 -31.48
CA ILE A 232 -0.23 -8.57 -31.30
C ILE A 232 -1.17 -8.91 -30.11
N GLU A 233 -1.14 -10.14 -29.58
CA GLU A 233 -1.86 -10.55 -28.36
C GLU A 233 -1.30 -9.99 -27.04
N SER A 234 -0.03 -9.56 -26.96
CA SER A 234 0.59 -9.11 -25.69
C SER A 234 0.16 -7.69 -25.25
N SER A 235 -0.30 -6.86 -26.18
CA SER A 235 -0.79 -5.51 -25.87
C SER A 235 -2.05 -5.56 -24.99
N LYS A 236 -2.94 -6.55 -25.19
CA LYS A 236 -4.14 -6.81 -24.37
C LYS A 236 -3.84 -7.24 -22.94
N ASP A 237 -2.74 -7.94 -22.74
CA ASP A 237 -2.25 -8.20 -21.41
C ASP A 237 -1.77 -6.90 -20.76
N LEU A 238 -1.07 -6.01 -21.50
CA LEU A 238 -0.66 -4.67 -21.01
C LEU A 238 -1.85 -3.78 -20.58
N PHE A 239 -2.97 -3.86 -21.30
CA PHE A 239 -4.22 -3.17 -20.96
C PHE A 239 -4.87 -3.67 -19.64
N SER A 240 -4.49 -4.86 -19.16
CA SER A 240 -5.05 -5.45 -17.94
C SER A 240 -4.28 -5.09 -16.67
N PHE A 241 -3.21 -4.27 -16.75
CA PHE A 241 -2.25 -4.11 -15.65
C PHE A 241 -2.65 -3.17 -14.53
N PHE A 242 -3.52 -2.17 -14.71
CA PHE A 242 -4.04 -1.39 -13.59
C PHE A 242 -5.47 -0.97 -13.85
N ASN A 243 -6.40 -1.74 -13.29
CA ASN A 243 -7.82 -1.45 -13.37
C ASN A 243 -8.38 -1.20 -11.99
N VAL A 244 -9.37 -0.31 -11.92
CA VAL A 244 -10.12 -0.14 -10.68
C VAL A 244 -11.00 -1.36 -10.46
N CYS A 245 -10.85 -2.00 -9.31
CA CYS A 245 -11.70 -3.10 -8.88
C CYS A 245 -12.38 -2.80 -7.54
N GLU A 246 -13.46 -3.51 -7.27
CA GLU A 246 -14.18 -3.52 -6.01
C GLU A 246 -14.33 -4.97 -5.53
N TRP A 247 -13.74 -5.29 -4.38
CA TRP A 247 -14.07 -6.49 -3.62
C TRP A 247 -15.15 -6.17 -2.60
N ARG A 248 -16.14 -7.06 -2.46
CA ARG A 248 -17.15 -7.02 -1.42
C ARG A 248 -17.03 -8.30 -0.59
N LEU A 249 -16.65 -8.13 0.67
CA LEU A 249 -16.26 -9.20 1.60
C LEU A 249 -17.36 -9.35 2.64
N ASN A 250 -18.17 -10.42 2.54
CA ASN A 250 -19.31 -10.58 3.42
C ASN A 250 -18.89 -11.15 4.79
N MET A 251 -19.00 -10.33 5.84
CA MET A 251 -18.53 -10.63 7.19
C MET A 251 -19.34 -11.74 7.88
N LYS A 252 -20.56 -12.05 7.43
CA LYS A 252 -21.37 -13.16 7.96
C LYS A 252 -21.14 -14.47 7.22
N THR A 253 -21.18 -14.44 5.89
CA THR A 253 -21.15 -15.65 5.03
C THR A 253 -19.77 -16.03 4.53
N SER A 254 -18.77 -15.16 4.73
CA SER A 254 -17.40 -15.32 4.21
C SER A 254 -17.30 -15.32 2.68
N LYS A 255 -18.39 -15.02 1.95
CA LYS A 255 -18.38 -14.94 0.49
C LYS A 255 -17.66 -13.66 0.03
N VAL A 256 -16.95 -13.81 -1.09
CA VAL A 256 -16.28 -12.72 -1.79
C VAL A 256 -16.98 -12.50 -3.13
N LYS A 257 -17.22 -11.24 -3.48
CA LYS A 257 -17.58 -10.83 -4.84
C LYS A 257 -16.56 -9.80 -5.31
N MET A 258 -16.12 -9.92 -6.56
CA MET A 258 -15.23 -8.96 -7.19
C MET A 258 -15.86 -8.47 -8.49
N LYS A 259 -15.73 -7.18 -8.76
CA LYS A 259 -16.05 -6.58 -10.06
C LYS A 259 -14.99 -5.56 -10.44
N ASN A 260 -14.73 -5.44 -11.73
CA ASN A 260 -14.01 -4.29 -12.27
C ASN A 260 -15.01 -3.12 -12.39
N LEU A 261 -14.59 -1.93 -11.97
CA LEU A 261 -15.40 -0.71 -12.06
C LEU A 261 -15.13 0.06 -13.37
N THR A 262 -14.06 -0.28 -14.09
CA THR A 262 -13.73 0.27 -15.41
C THR A 262 -14.42 -0.52 -16.53
N THR A 263 -14.62 0.15 -17.67
CA THR A 263 -15.22 -0.44 -18.87
C THR A 263 -14.34 -1.55 -19.46
N ASN A 264 -14.97 -2.55 -20.09
CA ASN A 264 -14.32 -3.75 -20.64
C ASN A 264 -13.28 -3.48 -21.73
N ASP A 265 -13.22 -2.24 -22.22
CA ASP A 265 -12.29 -1.82 -23.26
C ASP A 265 -10.88 -1.54 -22.70
N HIS A 266 -10.70 -1.47 -21.38
CA HIS A 266 -9.38 -1.42 -20.71
C HIS A 266 -8.40 -0.41 -21.30
N ARG A 267 -8.92 0.68 -21.88
CA ARG A 267 -8.13 1.64 -22.67
C ARG A 267 -7.14 2.47 -21.85
N PHE A 268 -7.30 2.48 -20.54
CA PHE A 268 -6.51 3.33 -19.65
C PHE A 268 -5.93 2.53 -18.50
N ILE A 269 -4.65 2.77 -18.24
CA ILE A 269 -4.01 2.41 -16.97
C ILE A 269 -4.45 3.46 -15.95
N MET A 270 -4.98 3.00 -14.82
CA MET A 270 -5.52 3.86 -13.76
C MET A 270 -4.75 3.66 -12.46
N GLU A 271 -4.12 4.72 -11.96
CA GLU A 271 -3.35 4.67 -10.72
C GLU A 271 -3.30 6.03 -9.99
N LEU A 272 -2.62 6.07 -8.84
CA LEU A 272 -2.49 7.22 -7.96
C LEU A 272 -3.86 7.81 -7.59
N PRO A 273 -4.74 6.99 -7.00
CA PRO A 273 -6.07 7.42 -6.63
C PRO A 273 -6.03 8.40 -5.45
N MET A 274 -6.96 9.34 -5.48
CA MET A 274 -7.24 10.28 -4.40
C MET A 274 -8.73 10.38 -4.14
N ILE A 275 -9.08 10.58 -2.87
CA ILE A 275 -10.43 10.88 -2.42
C ILE A 275 -10.38 12.09 -1.49
N ASN A 276 -11.52 12.71 -1.20
CA ASN A 276 -11.60 13.63 -0.08
C ASN A 276 -11.32 12.86 1.22
N GLU A 277 -10.27 13.23 1.94
CA GLU A 277 -9.76 12.53 3.13
C GLU A 277 -10.78 12.40 4.26
N HIS A 278 -11.77 13.31 4.33
CA HIS A 278 -12.88 13.20 5.30
C HIS A 278 -13.67 11.90 5.13
N PHE A 279 -13.67 11.33 3.91
CA PHE A 279 -14.34 10.08 3.58
C PHE A 279 -13.42 8.84 3.65
N ILE A 280 -12.16 8.95 4.08
CA ILE A 280 -11.33 7.76 4.34
C ILE A 280 -12.08 6.85 5.30
N GLY A 281 -12.28 5.59 4.91
CA GLY A 281 -13.02 4.60 5.69
C GLY A 281 -14.54 4.68 5.60
N LEU A 282 -15.11 5.72 4.97
CA LEU A 282 -16.55 5.89 4.74
C LEU A 282 -16.89 5.67 3.28
N LYS A 283 -18.15 5.30 3.02
CA LYS A 283 -18.67 5.22 1.66
C LYS A 283 -18.56 6.59 0.98
N ASN A 284 -17.78 6.65 -0.10
CA ASN A 284 -17.58 7.87 -0.90
C ASN A 284 -18.18 7.72 -2.30
N LYS A 285 -18.66 8.85 -2.85
CA LYS A 285 -19.22 8.93 -4.20
C LYS A 285 -18.17 9.24 -5.26
N PHE A 286 -17.17 10.05 -4.92
CA PHE A 286 -16.17 10.55 -5.86
C PHE A 286 -14.77 10.06 -5.48
N GLY A 287 -13.98 9.74 -6.51
CA GLY A 287 -12.55 9.49 -6.45
C GLY A 287 -11.92 9.99 -7.75
N TYR A 288 -10.67 10.39 -7.67
CA TYR A 288 -9.87 10.95 -8.75
C TYR A 288 -8.64 10.07 -8.92
N GLN A 289 -8.10 9.95 -10.13
CA GLN A 289 -6.92 9.13 -10.39
C GLN A 289 -6.22 9.63 -11.65
N GLN A 290 -4.94 9.29 -11.78
CA GLN A 290 -4.22 9.50 -13.01
C GLN A 290 -4.62 8.45 -14.05
N LEU A 291 -4.72 8.91 -15.29
CA LEU A 291 -5.05 8.11 -16.45
C LEU A 291 -3.86 8.17 -17.40
N ILE A 292 -3.30 7.01 -17.73
CA ILE A 292 -2.28 6.90 -18.77
C ILE A 292 -2.96 6.36 -20.02
N ASN A 293 -2.99 7.19 -21.07
CA ASN A 293 -3.43 6.79 -22.40
C ASN A 293 -2.24 6.23 -23.18
N LEU A 294 -2.34 4.97 -23.58
CA LEU A 294 -1.28 4.27 -24.31
C LEU A 294 -1.23 4.62 -25.80
N GLU A 295 -2.33 5.09 -26.41
CA GLU A 295 -2.36 5.49 -27.83
C GLU A 295 -1.50 6.73 -28.12
N THR A 296 -1.36 7.63 -27.14
CA THR A 296 -0.45 8.77 -27.22
C THR A 296 1.02 8.40 -26.97
N PHE A 297 1.27 7.24 -26.35
CA PHE A 297 2.61 6.76 -26.03
C PHE A 297 3.28 6.09 -27.25
N SER A 298 2.49 5.50 -28.16
CA SER A 298 3.01 4.88 -29.39
C SER A 298 3.35 5.86 -30.51
N ASN A 299 2.83 7.10 -30.45
CA ASN A 299 3.02 8.12 -31.49
C ASN A 299 4.08 9.17 -31.15
N SER A 300 4.78 9.02 -30.03
CA SER A 300 5.86 9.92 -29.57
C SER A 300 7.27 9.35 -29.75
N GLY A 301 7.43 8.37 -30.65
CA GLY A 301 8.71 7.80 -31.08
C GLY A 301 9.18 8.36 -32.41
#